data_AF-A0A2G5EMI5-F1
#
_entry.id   AF-A0A2G5EMI5-F1
#
_cell.length_a   1.000
_cell.length_b   1.000
_cell.length_c   1.000
_cell.angle_alpha   90.00
_cell.angle_beta   90.00
_cell.angle_gamma   90.00
#
_symmetry.space_group_name_H-M   'P 1'
#
loop_
_entity.id
_entity.type
_entity.pdbx_description
1 polymer ?
#
loop_
_entity_poly.entity_id
_entity_poly.type
_entity_poly.pdbx_seq_one_letter_code
_entity_poly.pdbx_strand_id
1 'polypeptide(L)'
;MLPSDLWYFIGKKLDVAADRICFRAVSKSRRSLLPYCQPPWLMLAESHSQHQLIRTKPLIIPPPPRGFVIVGEQHIYQFQLPNFTHQARCVGSTGNWLILIDLEKMIWLLNSFSGVQIDLPSQSTFQYGLLQGENDVDDINIPPEDHRDCLVHKVILSPSISGNGRDCIAMAYDYSPLFAKISIC
;
A
#
# COMPACT_ATOMS: atom_id res chain seq x y z
N MET A 1 -33.36 -1.70 2.30
CA MET A 1 -32.30 -1.13 1.43
C MET A 1 -32.72 0.28 1.06
N LEU A 2 -31.83 1.28 1.17
CA LEU A 2 -32.14 2.64 0.66
C LEU A 2 -32.14 2.64 -0.89
N PRO A 3 -33.06 3.37 -1.55
CA PRO A 3 -33.06 3.65 -2.99
C PRO A 3 -31.74 4.23 -3.51
N SER A 4 -31.39 3.91 -4.76
CA SER A 4 -30.17 4.40 -5.44
C SER A 4 -30.05 5.91 -5.44
N ASP A 5 -31.16 6.60 -5.61
CA ASP A 5 -31.20 8.06 -5.79
C ASP A 5 -30.86 8.80 -4.49
N LEU A 6 -31.26 8.22 -3.35
CA LEU A 6 -30.90 8.73 -2.03
C LEU A 6 -29.41 8.51 -1.75
N TRP A 7 -28.85 7.36 -2.14
CA TRP A 7 -27.40 7.15 -2.00
C TRP A 7 -26.59 8.11 -2.87
N TYR A 8 -27.06 8.37 -4.10
CA TYR A 8 -26.47 9.37 -4.98
C TYR A 8 -26.49 10.76 -4.33
N PHE A 9 -27.65 11.15 -3.79
CA PHE A 9 -27.81 12.45 -3.13
C PHE A 9 -26.92 12.59 -1.89
N ILE A 10 -26.87 11.56 -1.02
CA ILE A 10 -25.99 11.54 0.14
C ILE A 10 -24.54 11.66 -0.30
N GLY A 11 -24.08 10.85 -1.26
CA GLY A 11 -22.70 10.89 -1.72
C GLY A 11 -22.31 12.21 -2.39
N LYS A 12 -23.25 12.92 -3.03
CA LYS A 12 -23.05 14.30 -3.52
C LYS A 12 -22.94 15.34 -2.41
N LYS A 13 -23.57 15.11 -1.26
CA LYS A 13 -23.55 16.00 -0.10
C LYS A 13 -22.36 15.79 0.84
N LEU A 14 -21.58 14.72 0.61
CA LEU A 14 -20.30 14.54 1.29
C LEU A 14 -19.31 15.53 0.70
N ASP A 15 -18.94 16.58 1.42
CA ASP A 15 -18.01 17.59 0.92
C ASP A 15 -16.54 17.21 1.16
N VAL A 16 -16.31 16.25 2.07
CA VAL A 16 -14.98 15.73 2.39
C VAL A 16 -14.65 14.54 1.48
N ALA A 17 -13.48 14.58 0.84
CA ALA A 17 -13.01 13.49 -0.02
C ALA A 17 -12.94 12.14 0.71
N ALA A 18 -12.46 12.15 1.96
CA ALA A 18 -12.41 10.96 2.82
C ALA A 18 -13.80 10.33 3.00
N ASP A 19 -14.83 11.13 3.27
CA ASP A 19 -16.19 10.64 3.47
C ASP A 19 -16.76 10.02 2.19
N ARG A 20 -16.53 10.66 1.03
CA ARG A 20 -16.94 10.10 -0.28
C ARG A 20 -16.33 8.73 -0.52
N ILE A 21 -15.09 8.53 -0.09
CA ILE A 21 -14.35 7.28 -0.30
C ILE A 21 -14.83 6.20 0.66
N CYS A 22 -14.96 6.51 1.95
CA CYS A 22 -15.53 5.61 2.95
C CYS A 22 -16.94 5.17 2.54
N PHE A 23 -17.76 6.10 2.05
CA PHE A 23 -19.10 5.82 1.55
C PHE A 23 -19.13 4.87 0.35
N ARG A 24 -18.15 4.97 -0.57
CA ARG A 24 -17.98 4.05 -1.70
C ARG A 24 -17.43 2.68 -1.28
N ALA A 25 -16.63 2.60 -0.21
CA ALA A 25 -16.03 1.35 0.24
C ALA A 25 -17.06 0.30 0.70
N VAL A 26 -18.27 0.74 1.09
CA VAL A 26 -19.28 -0.14 1.71
C VAL A 26 -19.92 -1.15 0.74
N SER A 27 -20.06 -0.86 -0.56
CA SER A 27 -20.64 -1.83 -1.51
C SER A 27 -20.38 -1.55 -3.00
N LYS A 28 -20.45 -2.59 -3.84
CA LYS A 28 -20.31 -2.49 -5.32
C LYS A 28 -21.35 -1.55 -5.95
N SER A 29 -22.60 -1.59 -5.48
CA SER A 29 -23.70 -0.76 -5.99
C SER A 29 -23.54 0.73 -5.67
N ARG A 30 -22.89 1.07 -4.56
CA ARG A 30 -22.54 2.47 -4.22
C ARG A 30 -21.34 3.00 -4.99
N ARG A 31 -20.42 2.13 -5.41
CA ARG A 31 -19.25 2.53 -6.21
C ARG A 31 -19.64 3.08 -7.59
N SER A 32 -20.65 2.50 -8.24
CA SER A 32 -21.10 2.91 -9.58
C SER A 32 -21.94 4.18 -9.60
N LEU A 33 -22.50 4.60 -8.46
CA LEU A 33 -23.40 5.76 -8.40
C LEU A 33 -22.67 7.10 -8.34
N LEU A 34 -21.42 7.15 -7.89
CA LEU A 34 -20.68 8.41 -7.73
C LEU A 34 -19.66 8.62 -8.85
N PRO A 35 -19.51 9.86 -9.37
CA PRO A 35 -18.51 10.17 -10.38
C PRO A 35 -17.12 9.77 -9.89
N TYR A 36 -16.32 9.22 -10.82
CA TYR A 36 -14.99 8.67 -10.57
C TYR A 36 -14.06 9.71 -9.90
N CYS A 37 -13.95 9.67 -8.57
CA CYS A 37 -12.81 10.25 -7.86
C CYS A 37 -11.70 9.19 -7.83
N GLN A 38 -11.06 8.89 -8.96
CA GLN A 38 -9.81 8.15 -8.92
C GLN A 38 -8.80 8.74 -9.90
N PRO A 39 -8.05 9.74 -9.45
CA PRO A 39 -6.66 9.85 -9.83
C PRO A 39 -5.86 8.95 -8.88
N PRO A 40 -4.70 8.43 -9.30
CA PRO A 40 -3.83 7.67 -8.42
C PRO A 40 -3.39 8.57 -7.26
N TRP A 41 -3.67 8.15 -6.03
CA TRP A 41 -3.24 8.86 -4.83
C TRP A 41 -1.76 8.55 -4.66
N LEU A 42 -0.92 9.55 -4.86
CA LEU A 42 0.51 9.41 -4.63
C LEU A 42 0.75 9.63 -3.14
N MET A 43 1.13 8.56 -2.44
CA MET A 43 1.58 8.68 -1.06
C MET A 43 2.91 9.45 -1.04
N LEU A 44 2.98 10.48 -0.22
CA LEU A 44 4.18 11.27 -0.02
C LEU A 44 5.18 10.50 0.85
N ALA A 45 6.47 10.67 0.54
CA ALA A 45 7.55 10.13 1.37
C ALA A 45 7.51 10.73 2.78
N GLU A 46 7.95 9.97 3.79
CA GLU A 46 8.18 10.57 5.10
C GLU A 46 9.32 11.57 5.03
N SER A 47 9.20 12.65 5.82
CA SER A 47 10.35 13.52 6.04
C SER A 47 11.42 12.77 6.84
N HIS A 48 12.69 13.04 6.55
CA HIS A 48 13.82 12.40 7.23
C HIS A 48 13.78 12.64 8.76
N SER A 49 13.30 13.80 9.19
CA SER A 49 13.14 14.17 10.61
C SER A 49 12.11 13.30 11.32
N GLN A 50 10.98 12.99 10.66
CA GLN A 50 9.95 12.11 11.22
C GLN A 50 10.44 10.68 11.33
N HIS A 51 11.13 10.19 10.31
CA HIS A 51 11.69 8.84 10.29
C HIS A 51 12.68 8.61 11.46
N GLN A 52 13.56 9.58 11.74
CA GLN A 52 14.49 9.50 12.88
C GLN A 52 13.79 9.54 14.25
N LEU A 53 12.72 10.33 14.38
CA LEU A 53 11.95 10.43 15.63
C LEU A 53 11.25 9.09 15.96
N ILE A 54 10.60 8.49 14.97
CA ILE A 54 9.90 7.20 15.13
C ILE A 54 10.91 6.09 15.47
N ARG A 55 12.09 6.10 14.83
CA ARG A 55 13.15 5.12 15.10
C ARG A 55 13.66 5.20 16.54
N THR A 56 13.81 6.40 17.08
CA THR A 56 14.44 6.60 18.40
C THR A 56 13.45 6.52 19.56
N LYS A 57 12.15 6.78 19.35
CA LYS A 57 11.12 6.81 20.41
C LYS A 57 9.75 6.26 19.96
N PRO A 58 9.66 4.99 19.53
CA PRO A 58 8.42 4.42 18.98
C PRO A 58 7.27 4.30 20.02
N LEU A 59 7.61 4.21 21.32
CA LEU A 59 6.63 3.99 22.40
C LEU A 59 5.97 5.27 22.94
N ILE A 60 6.47 6.46 22.58
CA ILE A 60 6.09 7.72 23.25
C ILE A 60 5.19 8.60 22.37
N ILE A 61 5.27 8.46 21.05
CA ILE A 61 4.64 9.39 20.11
C ILE A 61 3.82 8.59 19.10
N PRO A 62 2.48 8.82 19.00
CA PRO A 62 1.70 8.22 17.93
C PRO A 62 2.28 8.69 16.60
N PRO A 63 2.42 7.80 15.63
CA PRO A 63 3.14 8.15 14.44
C PRO A 63 2.35 9.18 13.60
N PRO A 64 3.04 10.05 12.85
CA PRO A 64 2.42 11.17 12.16
C PRO A 64 1.53 10.69 11.02
N PRO A 65 0.49 11.43 10.64
CA PRO A 65 -0.33 11.08 9.50
C PRO A 65 0.50 11.09 8.21
N ARG A 66 0.17 10.20 7.27
CA ARG A 66 0.77 10.16 5.94
C ARG A 66 0.05 11.10 4.99
N GLY A 67 0.82 11.84 4.21
CA GLY A 67 0.32 12.73 3.17
C GLY A 67 0.05 11.97 1.86
N PHE A 68 -1.03 12.34 1.19
CA PHE A 68 -1.42 11.83 -0.12
C PHE A 68 -1.79 12.99 -1.01
N VAL A 69 -1.35 12.94 -2.26
CA VAL A 69 -1.70 13.94 -3.27
C VAL A 69 -2.40 13.30 -4.44
N ILE A 70 -3.30 14.06 -5.00
CA ILE A 70 -3.99 13.75 -6.24
C ILE A 70 -3.30 14.54 -7.35
N VAL A 71 -2.85 13.86 -8.41
CA VAL A 71 -2.23 14.54 -9.55
C VAL A 71 -3.25 15.50 -10.18
N GLY A 72 -2.91 16.78 -10.24
CA GLY A 72 -3.79 17.84 -10.74
C GLY A 72 -4.55 18.61 -9.65
N GLU A 73 -4.51 18.16 -8.39
CA GLU A 73 -4.99 18.92 -7.24
C GLU A 73 -3.81 19.51 -6.47
N GLN A 74 -3.99 20.71 -5.91
CA GLN A 74 -2.98 21.35 -5.04
C GLN A 74 -3.22 21.04 -3.55
N HIS A 75 -3.99 20.01 -3.25
CA HIS A 75 -4.36 19.66 -1.88
C HIS A 75 -3.61 18.41 -1.41
N ILE A 76 -3.09 18.46 -0.18
CA ILE A 76 -2.46 17.32 0.49
C ILE A 76 -3.48 16.77 1.49
N TYR A 77 -3.91 15.53 1.25
CA TYR A 77 -4.78 14.80 2.16
C TYR A 77 -3.93 14.07 3.19
N GLN A 78 -4.25 14.20 4.47
CA GLN A 78 -3.53 13.54 5.55
C GLN A 78 -4.39 12.41 6.14
N PHE A 79 -3.84 11.19 6.19
CA PHE A 79 -4.51 10.03 6.80
C PHE A 79 -3.65 9.42 7.89
N GLN A 80 -4.30 9.03 8.98
CA GLN A 80 -3.69 8.19 9.99
C GLN A 80 -3.60 6.76 9.45
N LEU A 81 -2.39 6.27 9.29
CA LEU A 81 -2.16 4.87 8.95
C LEU A 81 -1.88 4.06 10.22
N PRO A 82 -2.08 2.73 10.19
CA PRO A 82 -1.69 1.87 11.30
C PRO A 82 -0.20 2.00 11.64
N ASN A 83 0.14 1.84 12.92
CA ASN A 83 1.48 2.10 13.45
C ASN A 83 2.59 1.32 12.74
N PHE A 84 2.30 0.10 12.29
CA PHE A 84 3.26 -0.75 11.58
C PHE A 84 3.74 -0.16 10.25
N THR A 85 2.99 0.77 9.65
CA THR A 85 3.30 1.30 8.31
C THR A 85 4.51 2.23 8.30
N HIS A 86 4.94 2.73 9.46
CA HIS A 86 5.95 3.76 9.54
C HIS A 86 7.36 3.26 9.26
N GLN A 87 7.64 1.99 9.55
CA GLN A 87 8.88 1.32 9.18
C GLN A 87 8.73 0.56 7.85
N ALA A 88 7.54 0.60 7.26
CA ALA A 88 7.26 -0.06 6.00
C ALA A 88 7.52 0.88 4.81
N ARG A 89 8.16 0.34 3.78
CA ARG A 89 8.32 0.98 2.49
C ARG A 89 7.10 0.68 1.64
N CYS A 90 6.53 1.71 1.02
CA CYS A 90 5.54 1.51 -0.04
C CYS A 90 6.25 1.18 -1.36
N VAL A 91 5.97 0.00 -1.88
CA VAL A 91 6.52 -0.52 -3.13
C VAL A 91 5.50 -0.49 -4.26
N GLY A 92 4.28 -0.05 -4.02
CA GLY A 92 3.28 0.05 -5.07
C GLY A 92 1.91 0.44 -4.55
N SER A 93 1.03 0.78 -5.48
CA SER A 93 -0.37 1.05 -5.16
C SER A 93 -1.28 0.63 -6.31
N THR A 94 -2.51 0.26 -5.98
CA THR A 94 -3.59 0.05 -6.95
C THR A 94 -4.91 0.55 -6.37
N GLY A 95 -5.57 1.50 -7.04
CA GLY A 95 -6.77 2.14 -6.51
C GLY A 95 -6.55 2.70 -5.10
N ASN A 96 -7.19 2.09 -4.10
CA ASN A 96 -7.13 2.49 -2.69
C ASN A 96 -6.21 1.59 -1.84
N TRP A 97 -5.47 0.69 -2.48
CA TRP A 97 -4.58 -0.26 -1.82
C TRP A 97 -3.13 0.19 -1.98
N LEU A 98 -2.41 0.15 -0.88
CA LEU A 98 -0.97 0.32 -0.78
C LEU A 98 -0.32 -1.06 -0.61
N ILE A 99 0.82 -1.25 -1.24
CA ILE A 99 1.63 -2.46 -1.09
C ILE A 99 2.83 -2.04 -0.26
N LEU A 100 2.90 -2.58 0.95
CA LEU A 100 3.90 -2.22 1.95
C LEU A 100 4.82 -3.40 2.21
N ILE A 101 6.10 -3.11 2.48
CA ILE A 101 7.08 -4.09 2.94
C ILE A 101 7.76 -3.53 4.17
N ASP A 102 7.77 -4.29 5.26
CA ASP A 102 8.44 -3.89 6.51
C ASP A 102 9.92 -4.34 6.55
N LEU A 103 10.58 -4.11 7.68
CA LEU A 103 11.97 -4.51 7.91
C LEU A 103 12.12 -6.04 8.11
N GLU A 104 11.04 -6.72 8.47
CA GLU A 104 10.99 -8.19 8.61
C GLU A 104 10.69 -8.89 7.27
N LYS A 105 10.66 -8.13 6.17
CA LYS A 105 10.39 -8.59 4.80
C LYS A 105 8.97 -9.14 4.62
N MET A 106 8.04 -8.80 5.51
CA MET A 106 6.62 -9.10 5.38
C MET A 106 5.99 -8.14 4.38
N ILE A 107 5.14 -8.66 3.48
CA ILE A 107 4.49 -7.87 2.41
C ILE A 107 2.99 -7.83 2.66
N TRP A 108 2.39 -6.64 2.65
CA TRP A 108 0.98 -6.50 3.03
C TRP A 108 0.28 -5.51 2.11
N LEU A 109 -0.98 -5.80 1.83
CA LEU A 109 -1.90 -4.87 1.17
C LEU A 109 -2.67 -4.11 2.23
N LEU A 110 -2.52 -2.79 2.24
CA LEU A 110 -3.24 -1.91 3.13
C LEU A 110 -4.22 -1.05 2.36
N ASN A 111 -5.50 -1.11 2.72
CA ASN A 111 -6.47 -0.14 2.25
C ASN A 111 -6.33 1.16 3.05
N SER A 112 -5.89 2.25 2.41
CA SER A 112 -5.55 3.50 3.08
C SER A 112 -6.73 4.20 3.78
N PHE A 113 -7.97 3.83 3.46
CA PHE A 113 -9.19 4.45 3.99
C PHE A 113 -9.89 3.61 5.05
N SER A 114 -10.00 2.31 4.79
CA SER A 114 -10.68 1.40 5.72
C SER A 114 -9.74 0.82 6.76
N GLY A 115 -8.42 0.94 6.57
CA GLY A 115 -7.41 0.31 7.42
C GLY A 115 -7.37 -1.22 7.28
N VAL A 116 -8.17 -1.80 6.38
CA VAL A 116 -8.18 -3.25 6.12
C VAL A 116 -6.81 -3.66 5.59
N GLN A 117 -6.25 -4.70 6.19
CA GLN A 117 -4.99 -5.30 5.84
C GLN A 117 -5.22 -6.71 5.27
N ILE A 118 -4.44 -7.06 4.25
CA ILE A 118 -4.34 -8.42 3.72
C ILE A 118 -2.86 -8.78 3.69
N ASP A 119 -2.50 -9.86 4.36
CA ASP A 119 -1.13 -10.36 4.36
C ASP A 119 -0.84 -11.04 3.02
N LEU A 120 0.31 -10.69 2.43
CA LEU A 120 0.86 -11.36 1.26
C LEU A 120 2.03 -12.26 1.68
N PRO A 121 2.40 -13.23 0.85
CA PRO A 121 3.63 -13.98 1.06
C PRO A 121 4.82 -13.04 1.26
N SER A 122 5.62 -13.30 2.30
CA SER A 122 6.81 -12.49 2.62
C SER A 122 7.83 -12.53 1.48
N GLN A 123 8.74 -11.54 1.42
CA GLN A 123 9.78 -11.55 0.39
C GLN A 123 10.66 -12.81 0.48
N SER A 124 10.79 -13.41 1.66
CA SER A 124 11.55 -14.66 1.85
C SER A 124 10.93 -15.87 1.14
N THR A 125 9.65 -15.81 0.76
CA THR A 125 9.01 -16.86 -0.05
C THR A 125 9.39 -16.77 -1.52
N PHE A 126 9.94 -15.66 -1.97
CA PHE A 126 10.40 -15.52 -3.34
C PHE A 126 11.66 -16.34 -3.53
N GLN A 127 11.59 -17.31 -4.44
CA GLN A 127 12.74 -18.05 -4.93
C GLN A 127 13.55 -17.15 -5.87
N TYR A 128 14.05 -16.03 -5.36
CA TYR A 128 15.09 -15.30 -6.05
C TYR A 128 16.36 -16.09 -5.87
N GLY A 129 16.97 -16.49 -6.98
CA GLY A 129 18.35 -16.97 -6.99
C GLY A 129 19.30 -15.82 -6.68
N LEU A 130 19.17 -15.21 -5.49
CA LEU A 130 20.32 -14.60 -4.85
C LEU A 130 21.33 -15.73 -4.81
N LEU A 131 22.35 -15.60 -5.66
CA LEU A 131 23.57 -16.35 -5.53
C LEU A 131 23.92 -16.22 -4.05
N GLN A 132 23.78 -17.31 -3.30
CA GLN A 132 24.60 -17.54 -2.12
C GLN A 132 26.03 -17.46 -2.67
N GLY A 133 26.56 -16.25 -2.79
CA GLY A 133 27.98 -16.05 -2.92
C GLY A 133 28.52 -16.59 -1.61
N GLU A 134 29.31 -17.65 -1.71
CA GLU A 134 29.98 -18.39 -0.63
C GLU A 134 31.00 -17.53 0.15
N ASN A 135 30.72 -16.25 0.38
CA ASN A 135 31.55 -15.35 1.15
C ASN A 135 30.76 -14.89 2.37
N ASP A 136 30.74 -15.74 3.40
CA ASP A 136 30.35 -15.48 4.79
C ASP A 136 31.25 -14.41 5.45
N VAL A 137 31.31 -13.22 4.85
CA VAL A 137 32.06 -12.09 5.40
C VAL A 137 31.15 -10.86 5.35
N ASP A 138 30.63 -10.52 6.53
CA ASP A 138 30.01 -9.24 6.90
C ASP A 138 28.50 -9.00 6.64
N ASP A 139 27.64 -10.02 6.75
CA ASP A 139 26.18 -9.85 6.82
C ASP A 139 25.70 -9.09 8.08
N ILE A 140 26.60 -8.85 9.06
CA ILE A 140 26.27 -8.23 10.36
C ILE A 140 26.17 -6.69 10.28
N ASN A 141 26.72 -6.06 9.24
CA ASN A 141 26.80 -4.58 9.14
C ASN A 141 25.84 -3.95 8.12
N ILE A 142 25.05 -4.74 7.39
CA ILE A 142 24.11 -4.19 6.42
C ILE A 142 22.83 -3.74 7.17
N PRO A 143 22.40 -2.48 7.01
CA PRO A 143 21.14 -2.00 7.58
C PRO A 143 19.95 -2.85 7.13
N PRO A 144 18.96 -3.15 8.01
CA PRO A 144 17.77 -3.92 7.65
C PRO A 144 16.97 -3.29 6.50
N GLU A 145 17.06 -1.96 6.34
CA GLU A 145 16.47 -1.23 5.22
C GLU A 145 17.05 -1.67 3.87
N ASP A 146 18.36 -1.89 3.79
CA ASP A 146 19.05 -2.29 2.56
C ASP A 146 18.65 -3.72 2.15
N HIS A 147 18.48 -4.61 3.14
CA HIS A 147 17.95 -5.97 2.89
C HIS A 147 16.50 -5.99 2.40
N ARG A 148 15.67 -5.04 2.85
CA ARG A 148 14.28 -4.88 2.37
C ARG A 148 14.27 -4.31 0.95
N ASP A 149 15.14 -3.35 0.70
CA ASP A 149 15.12 -2.50 -0.50
C ASP A 149 15.80 -3.13 -1.72
N CYS A 150 16.59 -4.19 -1.52
CA CYS A 150 17.34 -4.85 -2.58
C CYS A 150 16.53 -5.87 -3.40
N LEU A 151 15.46 -6.45 -2.86
CA LEU A 151 14.74 -7.57 -3.51
C LEU A 151 13.49 -7.14 -4.29
N VAL A 152 12.79 -6.12 -3.81
CA VAL A 152 11.52 -5.70 -4.41
C VAL A 152 11.55 -4.20 -4.63
N HIS A 153 11.73 -3.81 -5.90
CA HIS A 153 11.73 -2.40 -6.26
C HIS A 153 10.31 -1.86 -6.36
N LYS A 154 9.41 -2.61 -7.01
CA LYS A 154 7.99 -2.29 -7.10
C LYS A 154 7.14 -3.54 -7.21
N VAL A 155 5.90 -3.41 -6.77
CA VAL A 155 4.85 -4.40 -6.97
C VAL A 155 3.68 -3.77 -7.71
N ILE A 156 3.13 -4.48 -8.68
CA ILE A 156 1.94 -4.08 -9.43
C ILE A 156 0.86 -5.13 -9.21
N LEU A 157 -0.34 -4.70 -8.85
CA LEU A 157 -1.51 -5.57 -8.83
C LEU A 157 -2.22 -5.50 -10.18
N SER A 158 -2.46 -6.66 -10.77
CA SER A 158 -3.27 -6.83 -11.97
C SER A 158 -4.49 -7.70 -11.66
N PRO A 159 -5.68 -7.37 -12.17
CA PRO A 159 -6.83 -8.28 -12.10
C PRO A 159 -6.50 -9.59 -12.82
N SER A 160 -6.90 -10.72 -12.24
CA SER A 160 -6.77 -12.00 -12.92
C SER A 160 -7.71 -12.06 -14.12
N ILE A 161 -7.22 -12.63 -15.23
CA ILE A 161 -8.02 -12.87 -16.45
C ILE A 161 -8.96 -14.08 -16.23
N SER A 162 -8.78 -14.83 -15.15
CA SER A 162 -9.74 -15.83 -14.66
C SER A 162 -11.08 -15.15 -14.41
N GLY A 163 -12.08 -15.44 -15.26
CA GLY A 163 -13.37 -14.74 -15.34
C GLY A 163 -14.22 -14.71 -14.05
N ASN A 164 -13.72 -15.23 -12.92
CA ASN A 164 -14.38 -15.15 -11.62
C ASN A 164 -14.20 -13.83 -10.88
N GLY A 165 -13.27 -12.96 -11.32
CA GLY A 165 -13.14 -11.58 -10.81
C GLY A 165 -12.87 -11.43 -9.31
N ARG A 166 -12.41 -12.50 -8.65
CA ARG A 166 -12.01 -12.50 -7.23
C ARG A 166 -10.49 -12.54 -7.05
N ASP A 167 -9.78 -13.13 -8.02
CA ASP A 167 -8.35 -13.32 -7.91
C ASP A 167 -7.60 -12.09 -8.44
N CYS A 168 -6.53 -11.70 -7.76
CA CYS A 168 -5.59 -10.71 -8.26
C CYS A 168 -4.17 -11.28 -8.30
N ILE A 169 -3.44 -10.87 -9.32
CA ILE A 169 -2.05 -11.25 -9.53
C ILE A 169 -1.20 -10.05 -9.10
N ALA A 170 -0.43 -10.24 -8.04
CA ALA A 170 0.63 -9.33 -7.65
C ALA A 170 1.92 -9.73 -8.39
N MET A 171 2.52 -8.79 -9.11
CA MET A 171 3.79 -8.97 -9.81
C MET A 171 4.83 -8.08 -9.14
N ALA A 172 5.86 -8.69 -8.56
CA ALA A 172 7.01 -7.99 -8.01
C ALA A 172 8.15 -8.03 -9.03
N TYR A 173 8.84 -6.90 -9.22
CA TYR A 173 10.02 -6.81 -10.07
C TYR A 173 11.24 -6.28 -9.31
N ASP A 174 12.39 -6.83 -9.70
CA ASP A 174 13.72 -6.55 -9.18
C ASP A 174 14.61 -5.91 -10.26
N TYR A 175 15.83 -5.47 -9.90
CA TYR A 175 16.88 -5.02 -10.82
C TYR A 175 17.37 -6.12 -11.77
N SER A 176 17.14 -7.38 -11.43
CA SER A 176 17.26 -8.51 -12.36
C SER A 176 15.92 -8.73 -13.09
N PRO A 177 15.90 -9.13 -14.38
CA PRO A 177 14.66 -9.29 -15.17
C PRO A 177 13.76 -10.47 -14.74
N LEU A 178 13.87 -10.91 -13.49
CA LEU A 178 13.11 -12.00 -12.89
C LEU A 178 11.81 -11.46 -12.29
N PHE A 179 10.70 -12.07 -12.70
CA PHE A 179 9.35 -11.72 -12.22
C PHE A 179 8.91 -12.74 -11.18
N ALA A 180 8.53 -12.29 -9.98
CA ALA A 180 7.83 -13.14 -9.03
C ALA A 180 6.32 -12.93 -9.16
N LYS A 181 5.59 -14.03 -9.35
CA LYS A 181 4.13 -14.05 -9.39
C LYS A 181 3.60 -14.41 -8.00
N ILE A 182 2.89 -13.49 -7.39
CA ILE A 182 2.14 -13.69 -6.15
C ILE A 182 0.66 -13.80 -6.53
N SER A 183 0.04 -14.93 -6.19
CA SER A 183 -1.39 -15.12 -6.42
C SER A 183 -2.14 -14.89 -5.11
N ILE A 184 -3.13 -14.01 -5.14
CA ILE A 184 -3.99 -13.70 -3.99
C ILE A 184 -5.36 -14.32 -4.31
N CYS A 185 -5.75 -15.33 -3.54
CA CYS A 185 -6.99 -16.09 -3.68
C CYS A 185 -8.11 -15.52 -2.79
#